data_AF-A0A6P1IRU1-F1
#
_entry.id   AF-A0A6P1IRU1-F1
#
_cell.length_a   1.000
_cell.length_b   1.000
_cell.length_c   1.000
_cell.angle_alpha   90.00
_cell.angle_beta   90.00
_cell.angle_gamma   90.00
#
_symmetry.space_group_name_H-M   'P 1'
#
loop_
_entity.id
_entity.type
_entity.pdbx_description
1 polymer ?
#
loop_
_entity_poly.entity_id
_entity_poly.type
_entity_poly.pdbx_seq_one_letter_code
_entity_poly.pdbx_strand_id
1 'polypeptide(L)'
;MNDKSCDPAVAQHATIPIQLPDFLAYWWVVGMETLVGSGEVINVAAIVQPANGPSQIRQNIAPAMLISMFGAAGKGVVSIVDETMTDVQKQLDAGVRVEALQMPFGGFDVGEPRECAAHDIDEVFGIAVKLSTGFSESKFGRNKTAT
;
A
#
# COMPACT_ATOMS: atom_id res chain seq x y z
N MET A 1 -17.48 38.60 54.58
CA MET A 1 -16.47 38.29 53.54
C MET A 1 -16.31 36.79 53.53
N ASN A 2 -17.02 36.10 52.65
CA ASN A 2 -16.99 34.64 52.57
C ASN A 2 -15.80 34.23 51.71
N ASP A 3 -14.81 33.65 52.36
CA ASP A 3 -13.66 33.00 51.74
C ASP A 3 -14.15 31.67 51.12
N LYS A 4 -14.41 31.70 49.82
CA LYS A 4 -14.66 30.49 49.04
C LYS A 4 -13.32 29.79 48.84
N SER A 5 -13.00 28.89 49.77
CA SER A 5 -12.07 27.79 49.59
C SER A 5 -12.31 27.14 48.22
N CYS A 6 -11.33 27.25 47.31
CA CYS A 6 -11.30 26.45 46.10
C CYS A 6 -11.22 24.97 46.48
N ASP A 7 -12.18 24.18 46.03
CA ASP A 7 -12.15 22.72 46.12
C ASP A 7 -10.89 22.16 45.43
N PRO A 8 -10.18 21.18 46.03
CA PRO A 8 -9.09 20.47 45.38
C PRO A 8 -9.66 19.36 44.49
N ALA A 9 -10.48 19.72 43.51
CA ALA A 9 -10.95 18.80 42.47
C ALA A 9 -10.06 18.97 41.22
N VAL A 10 -8.75 18.77 41.39
CA VAL A 10 -7.80 18.72 40.27
C VAL A 10 -7.23 17.31 40.18
N ALA A 11 -7.27 16.80 38.94
CA ALA A 11 -6.59 15.62 38.42
C ALA A 11 -7.26 14.26 38.62
N GLN A 12 -8.01 13.85 37.59
CA GLN A 12 -7.78 12.57 36.93
C GLN A 12 -7.95 12.75 35.40
N HIS A 13 -6.97 13.40 34.75
CA HIS A 13 -6.79 13.17 33.33
C HIS A 13 -6.27 11.74 33.20
N ALA A 14 -7.11 10.83 32.72
CA ALA A 14 -6.68 9.48 32.38
C ALA A 14 -5.57 9.60 31.33
N THR A 15 -4.32 9.41 31.75
CA THR A 15 -3.19 9.28 30.85
C THR A 15 -3.42 7.99 30.06
N ILE A 16 -3.98 8.11 28.87
CA ILE A 16 -4.04 6.97 27.93
C ILE A 16 -2.57 6.58 27.69
N PRO A 17 -2.16 5.35 28.01
CA PRO A 17 -0.79 4.93 27.75
C PRO A 17 -0.57 5.01 26.23
N ILE A 18 0.31 5.91 25.80
CA ILE A 18 0.75 5.99 24.41
C ILE A 18 1.70 4.82 24.21
N GLN A 19 1.19 3.74 23.62
CA GLN A 19 2.05 2.68 23.12
C GLN A 19 2.68 3.19 21.82
N LEU A 20 4.01 3.17 21.78
CA LEU A 20 4.74 3.52 20.57
C LEU A 20 4.74 2.31 19.61
N PRO A 21 4.64 2.54 18.30
CA PRO A 21 4.76 1.48 17.32
C PRO A 21 6.19 0.91 17.34
N ASP A 22 6.30 -0.42 17.50
CA ASP A 22 7.54 -1.18 17.53
C ASP A 22 7.66 -2.18 16.36
N PHE A 23 6.61 -2.31 15.54
CA PHE A 23 6.61 -3.13 14.34
C PHE A 23 7.26 -2.38 13.18
N LEU A 24 8.48 -2.76 12.82
CA LEU A 24 9.22 -2.22 11.69
C LEU A 24 8.94 -3.04 10.42
N ALA A 25 8.67 -2.35 9.31
CA ALA A 25 8.46 -2.98 8.02
C ALA A 25 8.87 -2.08 6.86
N TYR A 26 9.15 -2.72 5.73
CA TYR A 26 9.19 -2.08 4.42
C TYR A 26 7.88 -2.34 3.68
N TRP A 27 7.47 -1.40 2.85
CA TRP A 27 6.35 -1.58 1.94
C TRP A 27 6.63 -0.99 0.55
N TRP A 28 5.98 -1.57 -0.44
CA TRP A 28 6.07 -1.18 -1.85
C TRP A 28 4.67 -1.07 -2.43
N VAL A 29 4.54 -0.23 -3.44
CA VAL A 29 3.31 -0.12 -4.23
C VAL A 29 3.47 -0.96 -5.49
N VAL A 30 2.45 -1.76 -5.81
CA VAL A 30 2.33 -2.42 -7.10
C VAL A 30 1.42 -1.57 -7.97
N GLY A 31 2.00 -0.98 -9.01
CA GLY A 31 1.32 -0.17 -10.00
C GLY A 31 0.95 -0.99 -11.22
N MET A 32 -0.17 -0.63 -11.85
CA MET A 32 -0.56 -1.10 -13.16
C MET A 32 -0.78 0.11 -14.08
N GLU A 33 -0.06 0.17 -15.20
CA GLU A 33 -0.33 1.13 -16.25
C GLU A 33 -1.60 0.72 -17.01
N THR A 34 -2.60 1.58 -17.00
CA THR A 34 -3.92 1.27 -17.59
C THR A 34 -3.90 1.34 -19.12
N LEU A 35 -2.99 2.16 -19.66
CA LEU A 35 -2.80 2.42 -21.06
C LEU A 35 -1.29 2.53 -21.32
N VAL A 36 -0.74 1.58 -22.08
CA VAL A 36 0.70 1.53 -22.33
C VAL A 36 1.19 2.87 -22.90
N GLY A 37 2.16 3.49 -22.21
CA GLY A 37 2.76 4.75 -22.63
C GLY A 37 1.94 6.00 -22.35
N SER A 38 0.80 5.90 -21.64
CA SER A 38 0.07 7.08 -21.15
C SER A 38 0.80 7.77 -20.01
N GLY A 39 1.63 7.03 -19.27
CA GLY A 39 2.24 7.51 -18.04
C GLY A 39 1.29 7.49 -16.84
N GLU A 40 0.05 6.99 -17.01
CA GLU A 40 -0.96 6.87 -15.95
C GLU A 40 -0.91 5.50 -15.29
N VAL A 41 -0.61 5.48 -13.99
CA VAL A 41 -0.57 4.26 -13.18
C VAL A 41 -1.68 4.29 -12.15
N ILE A 42 -2.38 3.17 -12.03
CA ILE A 42 -3.24 2.90 -10.89
C ILE A 42 -2.54 1.95 -9.92
N ASN A 43 -2.65 2.21 -8.63
CA ASN A 43 -2.13 1.32 -7.61
C ASN A 43 -3.12 0.20 -7.37
N VAL A 44 -2.70 -1.02 -7.67
CA VAL A 44 -3.57 -2.19 -7.59
C VAL A 44 -3.31 -3.00 -6.33
N ALA A 45 -2.09 -2.96 -5.78
CA ALA A 45 -1.73 -3.68 -4.58
C ALA A 45 -0.58 -2.99 -3.81
N ALA A 46 -0.34 -3.44 -2.59
CA ALA A 46 0.87 -3.16 -1.83
C ALA A 46 1.52 -4.46 -1.39
N ILE A 47 2.85 -4.47 -1.35
CA ILE A 47 3.66 -5.52 -0.75
C ILE A 47 4.17 -4.98 0.58
N VAL A 48 4.14 -5.80 1.63
CA VAL A 48 4.69 -5.47 2.95
C VAL A 48 5.66 -6.56 3.36
N GLN A 49 6.86 -6.16 3.77
CA GLN A 49 7.89 -7.02 4.32
C GLN A 49 8.19 -6.57 5.76
N PRO A 50 7.72 -7.31 6.77
CA PRO A 50 8.14 -7.09 8.15
C PRO A 50 9.64 -7.29 8.32
N ALA A 51 10.27 -6.58 9.25
CA ALA A 51 11.68 -6.78 9.57
C ALA A 51 11.98 -8.24 9.98
N ASN A 52 11.01 -8.90 10.63
CA ASN A 52 11.11 -10.28 11.11
C ASN A 52 9.87 -11.10 10.72
N GLY A 53 9.61 -11.28 9.43
CA GLY A 53 8.46 -12.06 8.99
C GLY A 53 8.37 -12.29 7.49
N PRO A 54 7.40 -13.11 7.03
CA PRO A 54 7.17 -13.32 5.62
C PRO A 54 6.59 -12.07 4.98
N SER A 55 7.00 -11.80 3.74
CA SER A 55 6.39 -10.76 2.91
C SER A 55 4.98 -11.16 2.48
N GLN A 56 4.09 -10.17 2.39
CA GLN A 56 2.70 -10.37 1.97
C GLN A 56 2.31 -9.31 0.93
N ILE A 57 1.45 -9.68 -0.01
CA ILE A 57 0.81 -8.75 -0.94
C ILE A 57 -0.70 -8.66 -0.67
N ARG A 58 -1.26 -7.45 -0.72
CA ARG A 58 -2.71 -7.21 -0.63
C ARG A 58 -3.19 -6.22 -1.68
N GLN A 59 -4.40 -6.45 -2.16
CA GLN A 59 -5.05 -5.57 -3.12
C GLN A 59 -5.43 -4.25 -2.45
N ASN A 60 -5.14 -3.14 -3.12
CA ASN A 60 -5.44 -1.78 -2.64
C ASN A 60 -6.61 -1.13 -3.39
N ILE A 61 -7.08 -1.75 -4.48
CA ILE A 61 -8.22 -1.30 -5.27
C ILE A 61 -9.36 -2.32 -5.19
N ALA A 62 -10.58 -1.86 -4.92
CA ALA A 62 -11.73 -2.74 -4.92
C ALA A 62 -12.02 -3.28 -6.34
N PRO A 63 -12.34 -4.57 -6.53
CA PRO A 63 -12.66 -5.13 -7.85
C PRO A 63 -13.81 -4.39 -8.56
N ALA A 64 -14.80 -3.91 -7.80
CA ALA A 64 -15.89 -3.11 -8.36
C ALA A 64 -15.40 -1.78 -9.00
N MET A 65 -14.34 -1.18 -8.46
CA MET A 65 -13.73 0.02 -9.04
C MET A 65 -13.04 -0.30 -10.35
N LEU A 66 -12.31 -1.42 -10.43
CA LEU A 66 -11.72 -1.90 -11.69
C LEU A 66 -12.80 -2.16 -12.75
N ILE A 67 -13.90 -2.81 -12.35
CA ILE A 67 -15.02 -3.06 -13.27
C ILE A 67 -15.62 -1.74 -13.79
N SER A 68 -15.79 -0.75 -12.91
CA SER A 68 -16.30 0.57 -13.28
C SER A 68 -15.36 1.32 -14.23
N MET A 69 -14.04 1.29 -13.97
CA MET A 69 -13.03 1.97 -14.78
C MET A 69 -12.90 1.40 -16.20
N PHE A 70 -12.98 0.07 -16.34
CA PHE A 70 -12.69 -0.61 -17.61
C PHE A 70 -13.95 -1.15 -18.33
N GLY A 71 -15.13 -0.92 -17.77
CA GLY A 71 -16.42 -1.28 -18.38
C GLY A 71 -16.48 -2.76 -18.79
N ALA A 72 -16.71 -3.02 -20.08
CA ALA A 72 -16.82 -4.38 -20.62
C ALA A 72 -15.56 -5.24 -20.40
N ALA A 73 -14.37 -4.63 -20.35
CA ALA A 73 -13.11 -5.34 -20.10
C ALA A 73 -12.83 -5.56 -18.60
N GLY A 74 -13.63 -4.95 -17.71
CA GLY A 74 -13.34 -4.88 -16.27
C GLY A 74 -13.18 -6.22 -15.57
N LYS A 75 -13.98 -7.23 -15.92
CA LYS A 75 -13.81 -8.59 -15.37
C LYS A 75 -12.47 -9.22 -15.75
N GLY A 76 -11.99 -8.95 -16.96
CA GLY A 76 -10.68 -9.40 -17.42
C GLY A 76 -9.56 -8.72 -16.64
N VAL A 77 -9.67 -7.40 -16.42
CA VAL A 77 -8.69 -6.65 -15.63
C VAL A 77 -8.63 -7.14 -14.17
N VAL A 78 -9.77 -7.39 -13.53
CA VAL A 78 -9.80 -7.99 -12.19
C VAL A 78 -9.05 -9.32 -12.18
N SER A 79 -9.29 -10.18 -13.18
CA SER A 79 -8.62 -11.49 -13.27
C SER A 79 -7.10 -11.35 -13.43
N ILE A 80 -6.64 -10.40 -14.25
CA ILE A 80 -5.19 -10.12 -14.44
C ILE A 80 -4.56 -9.63 -13.12
N VAL A 81 -5.24 -8.75 -12.39
CA VAL A 81 -4.76 -8.27 -11.08
C VAL A 81 -4.69 -9.42 -10.07
N ASP A 82 -5.72 -10.27 -10.01
CA ASP A 82 -5.77 -11.42 -9.09
C ASP A 82 -4.68 -12.45 -9.41
N GLU A 83 -4.45 -12.73 -10.70
CA GLU A 83 -3.35 -13.60 -11.13
C GLU A 83 -1.98 -13.00 -10.81
N THR A 84 -1.81 -11.69 -11.02
CA THR A 84 -0.59 -10.98 -10.64
C THR A 84 -0.32 -11.09 -9.15
N MET A 85 -1.33 -10.85 -8.32
CA MET A 85 -1.19 -10.98 -6.87
C MET A 85 -0.85 -12.40 -6.44
N THR A 86 -1.50 -13.40 -7.05
CA THR A 86 -1.27 -14.81 -6.75
C THR A 86 0.15 -15.22 -7.11
N ASP A 87 0.65 -14.80 -8.28
CA ASP A 87 1.99 -15.11 -8.73
C ASP A 87 3.06 -14.40 -7.89
N VAL A 88 2.87 -13.11 -7.60
CA VAL A 88 3.76 -12.36 -6.72
C VAL A 88 3.83 -12.98 -5.33
N GLN A 89 2.69 -13.36 -4.74
CA GLN A 89 2.70 -14.04 -3.43
C GLN A 89 3.48 -15.36 -3.50
N LYS A 90 3.32 -16.16 -4.56
CA LYS A 90 4.09 -17.41 -4.74
C LYS A 90 5.60 -17.14 -4.82
N GLN A 91 6.03 -16.09 -5.51
CA GLN A 91 7.44 -15.71 -5.58
C GLN A 91 7.96 -15.29 -4.20
N LEU A 92 7.19 -14.48 -3.46
CA LEU A 92 7.54 -14.07 -2.09
C LEU A 92 7.65 -15.29 -1.15
N ASP A 93 6.71 -16.22 -1.23
CA ASP A 93 6.70 -17.46 -0.45
C ASP A 93 7.91 -18.36 -0.79
N ALA A 94 8.40 -18.30 -2.04
CA ALA A 94 9.62 -18.97 -2.48
C ALA A 94 10.91 -18.24 -2.03
N GLY A 95 10.81 -17.12 -1.31
CA GLY A 95 11.95 -16.35 -0.81
C GLY A 95 12.55 -15.40 -1.84
N VAL A 96 11.85 -15.14 -2.96
CA VAL A 96 12.28 -14.12 -3.93
C VAL A 96 12.19 -12.75 -3.26
N ARG A 97 13.27 -11.98 -3.37
CA ARG A 97 13.32 -10.61 -2.85
C ARG A 97 12.38 -9.71 -3.64
N VAL A 98 11.79 -8.71 -2.99
CA VAL A 98 10.85 -7.78 -3.64
C VAL A 98 11.46 -7.09 -4.85
N GLU A 99 12.75 -6.72 -4.79
CA GLU A 99 13.44 -6.06 -5.91
C GLU A 99 13.73 -6.99 -7.11
N ALA A 100 13.60 -8.30 -6.92
CA ALA A 100 13.86 -9.32 -7.93
C ALA A 100 12.57 -9.96 -8.48
N LEU A 101 11.39 -9.51 -7.99
CA LEU A 101 10.11 -10.02 -8.45
C LEU A 101 9.96 -9.83 -9.97
N GLN A 102 9.42 -10.86 -10.63
CA GLN A 102 9.08 -10.79 -12.04
C GLN A 102 7.57 -10.65 -12.15
N MET A 103 7.09 -9.59 -12.80
CA MET A 103 5.65 -9.43 -13.01
C MET A 103 5.17 -10.38 -14.12
N PRO A 104 4.09 -11.15 -13.92
CA PRO A 104 3.61 -12.11 -14.91
C PRO A 104 3.01 -11.44 -16.16
N PHE A 105 2.58 -10.18 -16.03
CA PHE A 105 2.01 -9.39 -17.12
C PHE A 105 2.78 -8.09 -17.32
N GLY A 106 2.84 -7.64 -18.57
CA GLY A 106 3.35 -6.31 -18.90
C GLY A 106 2.45 -5.20 -18.35
N GLY A 107 3.03 -4.02 -18.10
CA GLY A 107 2.32 -2.89 -17.52
C GLY A 107 2.21 -2.91 -16.00
N PHE A 108 2.67 -3.97 -15.33
CA PHE A 108 2.81 -4.02 -13.87
C PHE A 108 4.24 -3.73 -13.44
N ASP A 109 4.38 -2.97 -12.36
CA ASP A 109 5.68 -2.67 -11.79
C ASP A 109 5.59 -2.47 -10.27
N VAL A 110 6.72 -2.67 -9.60
CA VAL A 110 6.88 -2.45 -8.16
C VAL A 110 7.61 -1.12 -7.97
N GLY A 111 7.02 -0.22 -7.19
CA GLY A 111 7.61 1.06 -6.83
C GLY A 111 8.84 0.93 -5.92
N GLU A 112 9.32 2.05 -5.40
CA GLU A 112 10.46 2.07 -4.47
C GLU A 112 10.07 1.59 -3.06
N PRO A 113 11.01 0.97 -2.31
CA PRO A 113 10.80 0.59 -0.92
C PRO A 113 10.55 1.80 -0.03
N ARG A 114 9.66 1.65 0.94
CA ARG A 114 9.36 2.66 1.96
C ARG A 114 9.38 2.02 3.33
N GLU A 115 10.10 2.63 4.25
CA GLU A 115 10.16 2.18 5.64
C GLU A 115 8.99 2.79 6.44
N CYS A 116 8.44 2.02 7.37
CA CYS A 116 7.47 2.51 8.34
C CYS A 116 7.56 1.74 9.66
N ALA A 117 7.13 2.41 10.74
CA ALA A 117 6.83 1.80 12.02
C ALA A 117 5.31 1.79 12.23
N ALA A 118 4.78 0.67 12.70
CA ALA A 118 3.37 0.46 13.02
C ALA A 118 3.22 -0.40 14.29
N HIS A 119 1.99 -0.76 14.67
CA HIS A 119 1.72 -1.71 15.74
C HIS A 119 1.65 -3.15 15.20
N ASP A 120 1.22 -3.32 13.95
CA ASP A 120 1.13 -4.61 13.27
C ASP A 120 1.17 -4.46 11.74
N ILE A 121 1.12 -5.59 11.04
CA ILE A 121 1.14 -5.62 9.57
C ILE A 121 -0.12 -5.02 8.93
N ASP A 122 -1.28 -5.12 9.60
CA ASP A 122 -2.55 -4.61 9.06
C ASP A 122 -2.55 -3.09 9.04
N GLU A 123 -1.96 -2.46 10.05
CA GLU A 123 -1.71 -1.03 10.07
C GLU A 123 -0.72 -0.61 8.99
N VAL A 124 0.35 -1.38 8.74
CA VAL A 124 1.26 -1.11 7.61
C VAL A 124 0.50 -1.14 6.28
N PHE A 125 -0.36 -2.13 6.05
CA PHE A 125 -1.22 -2.15 4.86
C PHE A 125 -2.17 -0.95 4.83
N GLY A 126 -2.72 -0.56 5.97
CA GLY A 126 -3.55 0.64 6.10
C GLY A 126 -2.80 1.92 5.70
N ILE A 127 -1.54 2.06 6.13
CA ILE A 127 -0.64 3.16 5.73
C ILE A 127 -0.37 3.09 4.23
N ALA A 128 0.01 1.92 3.72
CA ALA A 128 0.34 1.70 2.32
C ALA A 128 -0.84 2.07 1.40
N VAL A 129 -2.06 1.61 1.70
CA VAL A 129 -3.27 1.95 0.94
C VAL A 129 -3.49 3.46 0.92
N LYS A 130 -3.47 4.11 2.10
CA LYS A 130 -3.75 5.56 2.24
C LYS A 130 -2.73 6.44 1.52
N LEU A 131 -1.46 6.05 1.53
CA LEU A 131 -0.36 6.86 0.98
C LEU A 131 0.04 6.46 -0.43
N SER A 132 -0.36 5.27 -0.91
CA SER A 132 0.08 4.75 -2.21
C SER A 132 -0.15 5.72 -3.36
N THR A 133 -1.27 6.45 -3.36
CA THR A 133 -1.66 7.40 -4.41
C THR A 133 -0.68 8.57 -4.55
N GLY A 134 0.06 8.92 -3.50
CA GLY A 134 1.09 9.96 -3.55
C GLY A 134 2.42 9.50 -4.17
N PHE A 135 2.55 8.20 -4.48
CA PHE A 135 3.82 7.58 -4.83
C PHE A 135 3.80 6.83 -6.17
N SER A 136 2.73 7.00 -6.94
CA SER A 136 2.56 6.39 -8.25
C SER A 136 3.29 7.19 -9.33
N GLU A 137 4.34 6.61 -9.90
CA GLU A 137 4.94 7.12 -11.14
C GLU A 137 5.03 5.96 -12.16
N SER A 138 4.65 6.22 -13.42
CA SER A 138 4.82 5.23 -14.50
C SER A 138 6.30 5.09 -14.86
N LYS A 139 6.85 3.87 -14.73
CA LYS A 139 8.16 3.52 -15.27
C LYS A 139 8.12 3.13 -16.76
N PHE A 140 6.94 3.00 -17.35
CA PHE A 140 6.74 2.56 -18.74
C PHE A 140 6.81 3.72 -19.75
N GLY A 141 6.58 4.95 -19.29
CA GLY A 141 7.00 6.16 -20.02
C GLY A 141 5.95 7.27 -20.08
N ARG A 142 6.46 8.51 -20.12
CA ARG A 142 5.81 9.62 -20.83
C ARG A 142 6.54 9.75 -22.17
N ASN A 143 5.83 9.78 -23.29
CA ASN A 143 6.45 10.16 -24.56
C ASN A 143 7.11 11.54 -24.40
N LYS A 144 8.45 11.60 -24.44
CA LYS A 144 9.23 12.85 -24.35
C LYS A 144 9.16 13.70 -25.63
N THR A 145 8.26 13.40 -26.55
CA THR A 145 8.22 13.96 -27.91
C THR A 145 7.13 15.00 -28.14
N ALA A 146 6.44 15.47 -27.10
CA ALA A 146 5.57 16.65 -27.21
C ALA A 146 6.31 17.89 -26.70
N THR A 147 7.33 18.34 -27.43
CA THR A 147 7.88 19.70 -27.34
C THR A 147 8.05 20.27 -28.73
#